data_AF-A0A7K5ZX74-F1
#
_entry.id   AF-A0A7K5ZX74-F1
#
_cell.length_a   1.000
_cell.length_b   1.000
_cell.length_c   1.000
_cell.angle_alpha   90.00
_cell.angle_beta   90.00
_cell.angle_gamma   90.00
#
_symmetry.space_group_name_H-M   'P 1'
#
loop_
_entity.id
_entity.type
_entity.pdbx_description
1 polymer ?
#
loop_
_entity_poly.entity_id
_entity_poly.type
_entity_poly.pdbx_seq_one_letter_code
_entity_poly.pdbx_strand_id
1 'polypeptide(L)'
;LLLCAGAEGFSPCQAPALQTKVFQYRLWDVNQKSLYLRDDQLLAGHLQGANAALEEKVFWVPNRAFEPSRLPVILGIRNGTRCLA
;
A
#
# COMPACT_ATOMS: atom_id res chain seq x y z
N LEU A 1 -12.48 2.77 5.96
CA LEU A 1 -12.87 1.45 5.46
C LEU A 1 -13.88 1.66 4.35
N LEU A 2 -13.48 1.59 3.08
CA LEU A 2 -14.43 1.40 1.99
C LEU A 2 -14.35 -0.07 1.61
N LEU A 3 -15.30 -0.85 2.12
CA LEU A 3 -15.65 -2.14 1.56
C LEU A 3 -16.57 -1.86 0.38
N CYS A 4 -16.08 -1.96 -0.86
CA CYS A 4 -16.97 -2.06 -2.01
C CYS A 4 -17.29 -3.53 -2.22
N ALA A 5 -18.28 -4.04 -1.50
CA ALA A 5 -18.93 -5.29 -1.86
C ALA A 5 -19.75 -5.04 -3.13
N GLY A 6 -19.44 -5.76 -4.21
CA GLY A 6 -20.22 -5.71 -5.44
C GLY A 6 -21.60 -6.31 -5.21
N ALA A 7 -22.62 -5.46 -5.17
CA ALA A 7 -24.01 -5.84 -5.37
C ALA A 7 -24.53 -5.05 -6.58
N GLU A 8 -24.97 -5.77 -7.61
CA GLU A 8 -25.48 -5.19 -8.84
C GLU A 8 -26.75 -4.39 -8.55
N GLY A 9 -26.81 -3.15 -9.03
CA GLY A 9 -28.05 -2.37 -9.08
C GLY A 9 -28.06 -0.99 -8.44
N PHE A 10 -26.96 -0.48 -7.88
CA PHE A 10 -26.90 0.92 -7.43
C PHE A 10 -26.13 1.78 -8.43
N SER A 11 -26.85 2.70 -9.09
CA SER A 11 -26.25 3.78 -9.85
C SER A 11 -25.26 4.51 -8.91
N PRO A 12 -23.96 4.57 -9.23
CA PRO A 12 -23.01 5.20 -8.34
C PRO A 12 -23.37 6.67 -8.25
N CYS A 13 -23.86 7.10 -7.08
CA CYS A 13 -23.88 8.51 -6.73
C CYS A 13 -22.50 9.06 -7.06
N GLN A 14 -22.41 9.98 -8.03
CA GLN A 14 -21.18 10.69 -8.35
C GLN A 14 -20.87 11.64 -7.20
N ALA A 15 -20.51 11.08 -6.04
CA ALA A 15 -19.70 11.78 -5.09
C ALA A 15 -18.41 12.15 -5.85
N PRO A 16 -17.97 13.41 -5.84
CA PRO A 16 -16.73 13.79 -6.47
C PRO A 16 -15.64 12.85 -5.95
N ALA A 17 -14.98 12.13 -6.87
CA ALA A 17 -13.96 11.16 -6.52
C ALA A 17 -12.96 11.87 -5.62
N LEU A 18 -13.00 11.55 -4.33
CA LEU A 18 -12.20 12.22 -3.32
C LEU A 18 -10.76 11.82 -3.60
N GLN A 19 -10.05 12.63 -4.40
CA GLN A 19 -8.67 12.35 -4.80
C GLN A 19 -7.82 12.27 -3.53
N THR A 20 -7.58 11.05 -3.09
CA THR A 20 -6.66 10.79 -2.01
C THR A 20 -5.29 10.76 -2.63
N LYS A 21 -4.43 11.69 -2.22
CA LYS A 21 -3.03 11.69 -2.64
C LYS A 21 -2.42 10.36 -2.22
N VAL A 22 -2.00 9.58 -3.20
CA VAL A 22 -1.23 8.34 -2.99
C VAL A 22 0.24 8.72 -2.98
N PHE A 23 0.95 8.26 -1.98
CA PHE A 23 2.39 8.46 -1.89
C PHE A 23 3.13 7.18 -2.21
N GLN A 24 4.31 7.28 -2.81
CA GLN A 24 5.16 6.14 -3.18
C GLN A 24 6.53 6.31 -2.53
N TYR A 25 6.98 5.28 -1.81
CA TYR A 25 8.26 5.27 -1.10
C TYR A 25 8.94 3.90 -1.17
N ARG A 26 10.22 3.86 -0.81
CA ARG A 26 10.91 2.63 -0.40
C ARG A 26 10.88 2.56 1.12
N LEU A 27 10.79 1.35 1.65
CA LEU A 27 10.82 1.10 3.10
C LEU A 27 11.88 0.05 3.40
N TRP A 28 12.65 0.30 4.45
CA TRP A 28 13.66 -0.60 4.97
C TRP A 28 13.60 -0.62 6.49
N ASP A 29 14.05 -1.72 7.09
CA ASP A 29 14.18 -1.82 8.54
C ASP A 29 15.45 -1.13 9.07
N VAL A 30 15.57 -1.00 10.40
CA VAL A 30 16.74 -0.39 11.05
C VAL A 30 18.06 -1.10 10.74
N ASN A 31 18.00 -2.37 10.31
CA ASN A 31 19.15 -3.18 9.94
C ASN A 31 19.48 -3.08 8.44
N GLN A 32 18.85 -2.17 7.68
CA GLN A 32 19.06 -2.03 6.23
C GLN A 32 18.59 -3.25 5.42
N LYS A 33 17.50 -3.90 5.86
CA LYS A 33 16.78 -4.88 5.04
C LYS A 33 15.67 -4.16 4.27
N SER A 34 15.76 -4.22 2.95
CA SER A 34 14.73 -3.71 2.04
C SER A 34 13.60 -4.73 1.89
N LEU A 35 12.41 -4.22 1.61
CA LEU A 35 11.25 -5.06 1.29
C LEU A 35 11.32 -5.56 -0.15
N TYR A 36 10.91 -6.80 -0.40
CA TYR A 36 10.75 -7.38 -1.73
C TYR A 36 9.65 -8.44 -1.75
N LEU A 37 9.17 -8.77 -2.94
CA LEU A 37 8.16 -9.81 -3.12
C LEU A 37 8.78 -11.13 -3.57
N ARG A 38 8.32 -12.22 -2.97
CA ARG A 38 8.60 -13.60 -3.40
C ARG A 38 7.41 -14.47 -3.05
N ASP A 39 6.93 -15.27 -4.01
CA ASP A 39 5.84 -16.23 -3.81
C ASP A 39 4.59 -15.60 -3.14
N ASP A 40 4.18 -14.42 -3.63
CA ASP A 40 3.08 -13.61 -3.08
C ASP A 40 3.23 -13.15 -1.62
N GLN A 41 4.42 -13.31 -1.04
CA GLN A 41 4.77 -12.82 0.28
C GLN A 41 5.67 -11.59 0.22
N LEU A 42 5.47 -10.68 1.16
CA LEU A 42 6.35 -9.53 1.37
C LEU A 42 7.42 -9.91 2.39
N LEU A 43 8.67 -9.94 1.95
CA LEU A 43 9.83 -10.34 2.74
C LEU A 43 10.78 -9.17 2.94
N ALA A 44 11.66 -9.27 3.94
CA ALA A 44 12.73 -8.31 4.20
C ALA A 44 14.10 -8.99 4.06
N GLY A 45 15.02 -8.37 3.32
CA GLY A 45 16.37 -8.89 3.13
C GLY A 45 17.36 -7.85 2.66
N HIS A 46 18.65 -8.19 2.72
CA HIS A 46 19.70 -7.34 2.16
C HIS A 46 19.76 -7.55 0.64
N LEU A 47 19.28 -6.55 -0.10
CA LEU A 47 19.32 -6.56 -1.56
C LEU A 47 20.57 -5.81 -2.02
N GLN A 48 21.40 -6.48 -2.82
CA GLN A 48 22.66 -5.93 -3.33
C GLN A 48 22.88 -6.34 -4.79
N GLY A 49 23.69 -5.57 -5.51
CA GLY A 49 23.97 -5.80 -6.92
C GLY A 49 22.69 -5.87 -7.75
N ALA A 50 22.57 -6.88 -8.61
CA ALA A 50 21.39 -7.07 -9.46
C ALA A 50 20.08 -7.26 -8.66
N ASN A 51 20.15 -7.81 -7.45
CA ASN A 51 18.97 -8.03 -6.62
C ASN A 51 18.38 -6.73 -6.05
N ALA A 52 19.11 -5.61 -6.09
CA ALA A 52 18.56 -4.30 -5.69
C ALA A 52 17.35 -3.87 -6.54
N ALA A 53 17.21 -4.41 -7.75
CA ALA A 53 16.05 -4.19 -8.61
C ALA A 53 14.77 -4.89 -8.11
N LEU A 54 14.88 -5.86 -7.18
CA LEU A 54 13.74 -6.56 -6.59
C LEU A 54 13.06 -5.76 -5.47
N GLU A 55 13.63 -4.63 -5.07
CA GLU A 55 13.09 -3.82 -3.98
C GLU A 55 11.68 -3.31 -4.30
N GLU A 56 10.73 -3.66 -3.43
CA GLU A 56 9.33 -3.33 -3.58
C GLU A 56 9.09 -1.85 -3.27
N LYS A 57 8.36 -1.18 -4.15
CA LYS A 57 7.84 0.16 -3.89
C LYS A 57 6.57 0.06 -3.07
N VAL A 58 6.53 0.74 -1.93
CA VAL A 58 5.36 0.79 -1.07
C VAL A 58 4.58 2.06 -1.35
N PHE A 59 3.28 1.89 -1.56
CA PHE A 59 2.32 2.96 -1.73
C PHE A 59 1.59 3.17 -0.40
N TRP A 60 1.18 4.39 -0.08
CA TRP A 60 0.34 4.57 1.10
C TRP A 60 -0.64 5.72 0.99
N VAL A 61 -1.71 5.60 1.76
CA VAL A 61 -2.75 6.61 1.94
C VAL A 61 -3.14 6.72 3.41
N PRO A 62 -3.57 7.90 3.90
CA PRO A 62 -4.13 8.02 5.24
C PRO A 62 -5.41 7.19 5.40
N ASN A 63 -5.53 6.47 6.52
CA ASN A 63 -6.73 5.71 6.85
C ASN A 63 -7.70 6.56 7.68
N ARG A 64 -8.62 7.24 7.00
CA ARG A 64 -9.57 8.18 7.62
C ARG A 64 -10.65 7.54 8.49
N ALA A 65 -10.66 6.22 8.64
CA ALA A 65 -11.58 5.53 9.54
C ALA A 65 -11.09 5.50 10.99
N PHE A 66 -9.87 5.94 11.26
CA PHE A 66 -9.27 5.96 12.59
C PHE A 66 -8.88 7.40 12.98
N GLU A 67 -8.65 7.58 14.29
CA GLU A 67 -8.25 8.83 14.91
C GLU A 67 -6.98 9.43 14.23
N PRO A 68 -7.07 10.63 13.60
CA PRO A 68 -5.98 11.19 12.79
C PRO A 68 -4.67 11.43 13.54
N SER A 69 -4.72 11.75 14.83
CA SER A 69 -3.51 11.98 15.66
C SER A 69 -2.60 10.76 15.77
N ARG A 70 -3.10 9.55 15.48
CA ARG A 70 -2.32 8.31 15.43
C ARG A 70 -1.65 8.04 14.08
N LEU A 71 -1.85 8.92 13.10
CA LEU A 71 -1.33 8.81 11.73
C LEU A 71 -1.60 7.43 11.09
N PRO A 72 -2.85 6.93 11.13
CA PRO A 72 -3.17 5.61 10.61
C PRO A 72 -3.00 5.60 9.08
N VAL A 73 -2.37 4.56 8.54
CA VAL A 73 -2.11 4.42 7.10
C VAL A 73 -2.57 3.08 6.55
N ILE A 74 -2.88 3.04 5.26
CA ILE A 74 -3.03 1.80 4.48
C ILE A 74 -1.81 1.70 3.58
N LEU A 75 -1.14 0.57 3.61
CA LEU A 75 0.04 0.28 2.78
C LEU A 75 -0.35 -0.60 1.60
N GLY A 76 0.04 -0.17 0.41
CA GLY A 76 -0.13 -0.86 -0.86
C GLY A 76 1.19 -1.36 -1.42
N ILE A 77 1.15 -2.51 -2.07
CA ILE A 77 2.24 -3.16 -2.81
C ILE A 77 1.75 -3.48 -4.23
N ARG A 78 2.64 -3.95 -5.11
CA ARG A 78 2.36 -4.26 -6.52
C ARG A 78 1.71 -3.09 -7.25
N ASN A 79 2.39 -1.94 -7.20
CA ASN A 79 1.89 -0.69 -7.77
C ASN A 79 0.51 -0.26 -7.21
N GLY A 80 0.24 -0.60 -5.95
CA GLY A 80 -1.01 -0.26 -5.26
C GLY A 80 -2.19 -1.18 -5.56
N THR A 81 -2.00 -2.26 -6.31
CA THR A 81 -3.09 -3.21 -6.65
C THR A 81 -3.41 -4.19 -5.52
N ARG A 82 -2.53 -4.30 -4.52
CA ARG A 82 -2.71 -5.14 -3.33
C ARG A 82 -2.36 -4.35 -2.08
N CYS A 83 -3.05 -4.60 -0.98
CA CYS A 83 -2.78 -3.97 0.31
C CYS A 83 -2.28 -5.00 1.32
N LEU A 84 -1.56 -4.52 2.33
CA LEU A 84 -1.26 -5.30 3.52
C LEU A 84 -2.51 -5.35 4.41
N ALA A 85 -2.80 -6.53 4.96
CA ALA A 85 -3.96 -6.83 5.79
C ALA A 85 -3.56 -7.64 7.01
#